data_AF-A0A0N0BHY3-F1
#
_entry.id   AF-A0A0N0BHY3-F1
#
_cell.length_a   1.000
_cell.length_b   1.000
_cell.length_c   1.000
_cell.angle_alpha   90.00
_cell.angle_beta   90.00
_cell.angle_gamma   90.00
#
_symmetry.space_group_name_H-M   'P 1'
#
loop_
_entity.id
_entity.type
_entity.pdbx_description
1 polymer ?
#
loop_
_entity_poly.entity_id
_entity_poly.type
_entity_poly.pdbx_seq_one_letter_code
_entity_poly.pdbx_strand_id
1 'polypeptide(L)'
;YALCCLTLLCVIFVSAILSFWIFEEIIRRIQIDMSATIEGYHSSPSSKEAWDNTHRYLKCCGIKSAKDWLKYRVEIPTSCCSRSIEECLRMTEAVAYTSGCLKNAVLLLKSHIHTISIAVLLIFLIIVS
;
A
#
# COMPACT_ATOMS: atom_id res chain seq x y z
N TYR A 1 -13.28 -38.24 -2.32
CA TYR A 1 -14.02 -36.95 -2.43
C TYR A 1 -14.29 -36.35 -1.04
N ALA A 2 -15.10 -36.97 -0.18
CA ALA A 2 -15.48 -36.42 1.13
C ALA A 2 -14.30 -36.05 2.06
N LEU A 3 -13.26 -36.88 2.16
CA LEU A 3 -12.06 -36.59 2.97
C LEU A 3 -11.32 -35.33 2.47
N CYS A 4 -11.27 -35.12 1.14
CA CYS A 4 -10.65 -33.95 0.53
C CYS A 4 -11.48 -32.68 0.78
N CYS A 5 -12.81 -32.77 0.67
CA CYS A 5 -13.69 -31.64 1.01
C CYS A 5 -13.57 -31.23 2.48
N LEU A 6 -13.44 -32.20 3.40
CA LEU A 6 -13.29 -31.93 4.83
C LEU A 6 -11.96 -31.21 5.13
N THR A 7 -10.84 -31.67 4.58
CA THR A 7 -9.55 -31.01 4.79
C THR A 7 -9.53 -29.60 4.22
N LEU A 8 -10.18 -29.37 3.07
CA LEU A 8 -10.29 -28.05 2.46
C LEU A 8 -11.13 -27.07 3.29
N LEU A 9 -12.28 -27.51 3.80
CA LEU A 9 -13.10 -26.69 4.70
C LEU A 9 -12.30 -26.27 5.95
N CYS A 10 -11.51 -27.20 6.51
CA CYS A 10 -10.61 -26.88 7.61
C CYS A 10 -9.56 -25.84 7.23
N VAL A 11 -8.91 -25.96 6.06
CA VAL A 11 -7.90 -24.99 5.60
C VAL A 11 -8.51 -23.61 5.36
N ILE A 12 -9.68 -23.53 4.72
CA ILE A 12 -10.39 -22.26 4.49
C ILE A 12 -10.80 -21.61 5.81
N PHE A 13 -11.28 -22.40 6.76
CA PHE A 13 -11.68 -21.88 8.07
C PHE A 13 -10.48 -21.32 8.86
N VAL A 14 -9.38 -22.08 8.89
CA VAL A 14 -8.13 -21.64 9.55
C VAL A 14 -7.56 -20.40 8.86
N SER A 15 -7.52 -20.38 7.51
CA SER A 15 -7.00 -19.23 6.77
C SER A 15 -7.85 -17.98 6.96
N ALA A 16 -9.18 -18.11 6.99
CA ALA A 16 -10.09 -16.98 7.26
C ALA A 16 -9.83 -16.36 8.65
N ILE A 17 -9.64 -17.18 9.68
CA ILE A 17 -9.32 -16.70 11.03
C ILE A 17 -7.96 -15.99 11.06
N LEU A 18 -6.94 -16.61 10.46
CA LEU A 18 -5.58 -16.06 10.47
C LEU A 18 -5.43 -14.81 9.59
N SER A 19 -6.25 -14.67 8.55
CA SER A 19 -6.16 -13.57 7.58
C SER A 19 -6.27 -12.20 8.23
N PHE A 20 -7.17 -12.04 9.20
CA PHE A 20 -7.33 -10.77 9.91
C PHE A 20 -6.05 -10.34 10.63
N TRP A 21 -5.46 -11.26 11.42
CA TRP A 21 -4.22 -11.00 12.16
C TRP A 21 -3.04 -10.71 11.26
N ILE A 22 -2.90 -11.48 10.18
CA ILE A 22 -1.84 -11.28 9.19
C ILE A 22 -1.99 -9.91 8.52
N PHE A 23 -3.22 -9.52 8.18
CA PHE A 23 -3.47 -8.25 7.51
C PHE A 23 -3.11 -7.03 8.38
N GLU A 24 -3.49 -7.05 9.66
CA GLU A 24 -3.10 -6.01 10.61
C GLU A 24 -1.57 -5.91 10.77
N GLU A 25 -0.90 -7.06 10.85
CA GLU A 25 0.56 -7.11 10.96
C GLU A 25 1.26 -6.56 9.70
N ILE A 26 0.72 -6.85 8.50
CA ILE A 26 1.22 -6.29 7.24
C ILE A 26 1.08 -4.77 7.24
N ILE A 27 -0.10 -4.23 7.59
CA ILE A 27 -0.32 -2.78 7.65
C ILE A 27 0.66 -2.13 8.62
N ARG A 28 0.83 -2.73 9.81
CA ARG A 28 1.74 -2.23 10.83
C ARG A 28 3.18 -2.17 10.31
N ARG A 29 3.65 -3.23 9.64
CA ARG A 29 5.00 -3.28 9.05
C ARG A 29 5.19 -2.22 7.98
N ILE A 30 4.24 -2.07 7.05
CA ILE A 30 4.29 -1.03 6.03
C ILE A 30 4.41 0.36 6.67
N GLN A 31 3.63 0.64 7.72
CA GLN A 31 3.71 1.93 8.41
C GLN A 31 5.06 2.14 9.11
N ILE A 32 5.64 1.08 9.71
CA ILE A 32 6.96 1.14 10.34
C ILE A 32 8.04 1.43 9.30
N ASP A 33 8.04 0.72 8.18
CA ASP A 33 9.02 0.88 7.11
C ASP A 33 8.91 2.27 6.47
N MET A 34 7.70 2.77 6.25
CA MET A 34 7.46 4.15 5.82
C MET A 34 8.02 5.16 6.83
N SER A 35 7.77 4.96 8.12
CA SER A 35 8.26 5.87 9.17
C SER A 35 9.79 5.85 9.29
N ALA A 36 10.44 4.72 9.05
CA ALA A 36 11.89 4.58 9.11
C ALA A 36 12.61 5.20 7.90
N THR A 37 11.97 5.17 6.73
CA THR A 37 12.58 5.63 5.47
C THR A 37 12.32 7.09 5.14
N ILE A 38 11.30 7.71 5.74
CA ILE A 38 10.91 9.10 5.44
C ILE A 38 11.99 10.12 5.85
N GLU A 39 12.70 9.89 6.96
CA GLU A 39 13.83 10.72 7.39
C GLU A 39 15.00 10.66 6.40
N GLY A 40 15.13 9.52 5.70
CA GLY A 40 16.15 9.27 4.70
C GLY A 40 15.91 9.94 3.35
N TYR A 41 14.77 10.62 3.14
CA TYR A 41 14.37 11.08 1.81
C TYR A 41 15.40 11.98 1.11
N HIS A 42 16.10 12.86 1.84
CA HIS A 42 17.14 13.72 1.25
C HIS A 42 18.56 13.15 1.37
N SER A 43 18.81 12.28 2.34
CA SER A 43 20.15 11.77 2.64
C SER A 43 20.47 10.45 1.92
N SER A 44 19.45 9.72 1.49
CA SER A 44 19.57 8.40 0.86
C SER A 44 18.94 8.42 -0.53
N PRO A 45 19.74 8.23 -1.60
CA PRO A 45 19.22 8.14 -2.96
C PRO A 45 18.17 7.03 -3.13
N SER A 46 18.36 5.89 -2.48
CA SER A 46 17.41 4.78 -2.51
C SER A 46 16.09 5.11 -1.79
N SER A 47 16.15 5.81 -0.65
CA SER A 47 14.94 6.28 0.04
C SER A 47 14.19 7.29 -0.81
N LYS A 48 14.91 8.24 -1.44
CA LYS A 48 14.33 9.21 -2.37
C LYS A 48 13.60 8.53 -3.52
N GLU A 49 14.26 7.60 -4.20
CA GLU A 49 13.70 6.86 -5.33
C GLU A 49 12.47 6.05 -4.92
N ALA A 50 12.55 5.33 -3.79
CA ALA A 50 11.43 4.54 -3.27
C ALA A 50 10.21 5.41 -3.00
N TRP A 51 10.38 6.56 -2.34
CA TRP A 51 9.31 7.51 -2.07
C TRP A 51 8.75 8.14 -3.35
N ASP A 52 9.62 8.59 -4.25
CA ASP A 52 9.21 9.18 -5.53
C ASP A 52 8.36 8.22 -6.37
N ASN A 53 8.78 6.97 -6.46
CA ASN A 53 8.03 5.93 -7.16
C ASN A 53 6.71 5.64 -6.44
N THR A 54 6.72 5.57 -5.11
CA THR A 54 5.51 5.37 -4.30
C THR A 54 4.48 6.47 -4.55
N HIS A 55 4.89 7.75 -4.50
CA HIS A 55 4.00 8.88 -4.77
C HIS A 55 3.36 8.82 -6.15
N ARG A 56 4.17 8.59 -7.19
CA ARG A 56 3.72 8.58 -8.58
C ARG A 56 2.81 7.39 -8.89
N TYR A 57 3.16 6.21 -8.37
CA TYR A 57 2.43 4.97 -8.61
C TYR A 57 1.12 4.92 -7.84
N LEU A 58 1.15 5.24 -6.53
CA LEU A 58 -0.03 5.19 -5.68
C LEU A 58 -0.86 6.47 -5.71
N LYS A 59 -0.40 7.54 -6.38
CA LYS A 59 -1.08 8.85 -6.41
C LYS A 59 -1.39 9.36 -5.01
N CYS A 60 -0.34 9.43 -4.20
CA CYS A 60 -0.40 9.74 -2.77
C CYS A 60 0.72 10.70 -2.35
N CYS A 61 0.61 11.28 -1.16
CA CYS A 61 1.68 12.08 -0.58
C CYS A 61 1.81 11.87 0.93
N GLY A 62 3.03 11.59 1.39
CA GLY A 62 3.34 11.31 2.80
C GLY A 62 2.73 9.99 3.28
N ILE A 63 2.89 9.68 4.56
CA ILE A 63 2.42 8.40 5.13
C ILE A 63 0.90 8.40 5.21
N LYS A 64 0.34 9.39 5.90
CA LYS A 64 -1.08 9.66 6.09
C LYS A 64 -1.53 10.89 5.30
N SER A 65 -0.66 11.87 5.10
CA SER A 65 -0.93 13.08 4.32
C SER A 65 0.36 13.85 3.97
N ALA A 66 0.25 14.82 3.06
CA ALA A 66 1.39 15.69 2.71
C ALA A 66 2.00 16.44 3.91
N LYS A 67 1.24 16.64 5.00
CA LYS A 67 1.74 17.26 6.25
C LYS A 67 2.83 16.45 6.94
N ASP A 68 2.92 15.15 6.68
CA ASP A 68 3.93 14.31 7.31
C ASP A 68 5.34 14.80 6.97
N TRP A 69 5.57 15.31 5.75
CA TRP A 69 6.85 15.88 5.35
C TRP A 69 7.32 17.02 6.27
N LEU A 70 6.39 17.89 6.68
CA LEU A 70 6.69 19.00 7.61
C LEU A 70 7.13 18.49 8.98
N LYS A 71 6.55 17.40 9.48
CA LYS A 71 6.93 16.78 10.76
C LYS A 71 8.40 16.33 10.74
N TYR A 72 8.88 15.87 9.59
CA TYR A 72 10.26 15.43 9.39
C TYR A 72 11.20 16.56 8.91
N ARG A 73 10.74 17.81 8.88
CA ARG A 73 11.48 18.99 8.39
C ARG A 73 11.97 18.83 6.94
N VAL A 74 11.16 18.15 6.14
CA VAL A 74 11.38 17.91 4.72
C VAL A 74 10.31 18.67 3.93
N GLU A 75 10.70 19.32 2.83
CA GLU A 75 9.74 19.95 1.93
C GLU A 75 8.91 18.88 1.20
N ILE A 76 7.66 19.20 0.85
CA ILE A 76 6.82 18.26 0.12
C ILE A 76 7.48 17.92 -1.22
N PRO A 77 7.76 16.64 -1.52
CA PRO A 77 8.39 16.22 -2.76
C PRO A 77 7.62 16.61 -4.02
N THR A 78 8.32 16.98 -5.09
CA THR A 78 7.68 17.24 -6.40
C THR A 78 6.99 16.00 -6.98
N SER A 79 7.41 14.80 -6.60
CA SER A 79 6.74 13.54 -6.93
C SER A 79 5.32 13.43 -6.35
N CYS A 80 4.99 14.21 -5.32
CA CYS A 80 3.64 14.33 -4.77
C CYS A 80 2.68 15.19 -5.61
N CYS A 81 3.14 15.80 -6.71
CA CYS A 81 2.32 16.69 -7.52
C CYS A 81 1.06 16.00 -8.08
N SER A 82 -0.13 16.55 -7.79
CA SER A 82 -1.42 16.10 -8.31
C SER A 82 -1.96 16.96 -9.47
N ARG A 83 -1.24 18.05 -9.78
CA ARG A 83 -1.59 19.04 -10.79
C ARG A 83 -0.60 18.99 -11.97
N SER A 84 -0.64 19.99 -12.85
CA SER A 84 0.39 20.16 -13.88
C SER A 84 1.75 20.50 -13.25
N ILE A 85 2.83 20.24 -13.99
CA ILE A 85 4.19 20.46 -13.51
C ILE A 85 4.42 21.95 -13.19
N GLU A 86 3.81 22.85 -13.95
CA GLU A 86 3.91 24.30 -13.76
C GLU A 86 3.32 24.75 -12.42
N GLU A 87 2.18 24.17 -12.01
CA GLU A 87 1.54 24.45 -10.71
C GLU A 87 2.34 23.89 -9.53
N CYS A 88 3.16 22.87 -9.78
CA CYS A 88 3.96 22.19 -8.77
C CYS A 88 5.41 22.71 -8.66
N LEU A 89 5.74 23.82 -9.33
CA LEU A 89 7.01 24.52 -9.12
C LEU A 89 7.20 24.97 -7.65
N ARG A 90 6.09 25.22 -6.95
CA ARG A 90 6.07 25.48 -5.51
C ARG A 90 5.17 24.48 -4.82
N MET A 91 5.77 23.44 -4.25
CA MET A 91 5.03 22.38 -3.58
C MET A 91 4.37 22.90 -2.30
N THR A 92 3.05 22.71 -2.23
CA THR A 92 2.21 22.99 -1.07
C THR A 92 1.20 21.87 -0.92
N GLU A 93 0.52 21.81 0.23
CA GLU A 93 -0.56 20.83 0.44
C GLU A 93 -1.70 20.96 -0.59
N ALA A 94 -1.92 22.16 -1.15
CA ALA A 94 -3.00 22.43 -2.10
C ALA A 94 -2.79 21.79 -3.48
N VAL A 95 -1.52 21.61 -3.88
CA VAL A 95 -1.12 21.02 -5.18
C VAL A 95 -0.62 19.58 -5.06
N ALA A 96 -0.47 19.07 -3.84
CA ALA A 96 -0.07 17.70 -3.57
C ALA A 96 -1.25 16.73 -3.73
N TYR A 97 -0.96 15.43 -3.83
CA TYR A 97 -1.98 14.39 -3.66
C TYR A 97 -2.56 14.46 -2.24
N THR A 98 -3.89 14.40 -2.15
CA THR A 98 -4.63 14.50 -0.88
C THR A 98 -4.56 13.23 -0.04
N SER A 99 -4.42 12.06 -0.70
CA SER A 99 -4.39 10.76 -0.04
C SER A 99 -2.99 10.43 0.49
N GLY A 100 -2.91 9.87 1.70
CA GLY A 100 -1.68 9.29 2.23
C GLY A 100 -1.32 7.96 1.58
N CYS A 101 -0.02 7.67 1.49
CA CYS A 101 0.49 6.48 0.83
C CYS A 101 0.16 5.19 1.57
N LEU A 102 0.06 5.20 2.90
CA LEU A 102 -0.36 4.02 3.65
C LEU A 102 -1.78 3.59 3.25
N LYS A 103 -2.71 4.54 3.14
CA LYS A 103 -4.10 4.25 2.73
C LYS A 103 -4.14 3.66 1.33
N ASN A 104 -3.48 4.30 0.36
CA ASN A 104 -3.53 3.85 -1.03
C ASN A 104 -2.78 2.52 -1.23
N ALA A 105 -1.68 2.28 -0.51
CA ALA A 105 -0.99 0.99 -0.51
C ALA A 105 -1.91 -0.13 0.01
N VAL A 106 -2.62 0.12 1.11
CA VAL A 106 -3.59 -0.83 1.68
C VAL A 106 -4.76 -1.09 0.72
N LEU A 107 -5.28 -0.06 0.06
CA LEU A 107 -6.34 -0.22 -0.95
C LEU A 107 -5.86 -1.05 -2.15
N LEU A 108 -4.65 -0.79 -2.64
CA LEU A 108 -4.05 -1.55 -3.73
C LEU A 108 -3.86 -3.01 -3.33
N LEU A 109 -3.31 -3.26 -2.13
CA LEU A 109 -3.14 -4.62 -1.59
C LEU A 109 -4.47 -5.35 -1.50
N LYS A 110 -5.52 -4.72 -0.94
CA LYS A 110 -6.86 -5.31 -0.88
C LYS A 110 -7.39 -5.64 -2.28
N SER A 111 -7.25 -4.72 -3.23
CA SER A 111 -7.72 -4.93 -4.61
C SER A 111 -7.05 -6.14 -5.26
N HIS A 112 -5.72 -6.28 -5.14
CA HIS A 112 -5.01 -7.42 -5.71
C HIS A 112 -5.36 -8.74 -5.00
N ILE A 113 -5.51 -8.72 -3.68
CA ILE A 113 -5.93 -9.91 -2.92
C ILE A 113 -7.31 -10.38 -3.39
N HIS A 114 -8.27 -9.47 -3.54
CA HIS A 114 -9.61 -9.83 -4.03
C HIS A 114 -9.56 -10.50 -5.40
N THR A 115 -8.78 -9.96 -6.35
CA THR A 115 -8.61 -10.56 -7.68
C THR A 115 -7.98 -11.95 -7.61
N ILE A 116 -6.94 -12.13 -6.78
CA ILE A 116 -6.28 -13.43 -6.59
C ILE A 116 -7.24 -14.45 -5.98
N SER A 117 -8.00 -14.07 -4.94
CA SER A 117 -8.97 -14.95 -4.30
C SER A 117 -10.03 -15.44 -5.28
N ILE A 118 -10.56 -14.57 -6.14
CA ILE A 118 -11.54 -14.94 -7.17
C ILE A 118 -10.92 -15.91 -8.19
N ALA A 119 -9.71 -15.63 -8.67
CA ALA A 119 -9.03 -16.49 -9.64
C ALA A 119 -8.75 -17.89 -9.09
N VAL A 120 -8.26 -17.97 -7.85
CA VAL A 120 -7.99 -19.25 -7.16
C VAL A 120 -9.28 -20.05 -6.98
N LEU A 121 -10.38 -19.39 -6.59
CA LEU A 121 -11.68 -20.04 -6.43
C LEU A 121 -12.17 -20.65 -7.76
N LEU A 122 -12.06 -19.90 -8.87
CA LEU A 122 -12.49 -20.38 -10.19
C LEU A 122 -11.66 -21.56 -10.69
N ILE A 123 -10.33 -21.47 -10.61
CA ILE A 123 -9.42 -22.56 -11.01
C ILE A 123 -9.72 -23.82 -10.20
N PHE A 124 -9.97 -23.66 -8.89
CA PHE A 124 -10.32 -24.77 -8.03
C PHE A 124 -11.65 -25.45 -8.44
N LEU A 125 -12.70 -24.69 -8.74
CA LEU A 125 -13.98 -25.24 -9.21
C LEU A 125 -13.81 -26.06 -10.50
N ILE A 126 -12.95 -25.63 -11.42
CA ILE A 126 -12.66 -26.34 -12.68
C ILE A 126 -11.92 -27.65 -12.43
N ILE A 127 -10.97 -27.69 -11.49
CA ILE A 127 -10.20 -28.90 -11.16
C ILE A 127 -11.06 -29.95 -10.47
N VAL A 128 -12.07 -29.52 -9.71
CA VAL A 128 -12.96 -30.40 -8.93
C VAL A 128 -14.18 -30.89 -9.73
N SER A 129 -14.57 -30.17 -10.79
CA SER A 129 -15.66 -30.56 -11.70
C SER A 129 -15.21 -31.61 -12.71
#